data_AF-A0A2X1Q2X9-F1
#
_entry.id   AF-A0A2X1Q2X9-F1
#
_cell.length_a   1.000
_cell.length_b   1.000
_cell.length_c   1.000
_cell.angle_alpha   90.00
_cell.angle_beta   90.00
_cell.angle_gamma   90.00
#
_symmetry.space_group_name_H-M   'P 1'
#
loop_
_entity.id
_entity.type
_entity.pdbx_description
1 polymer ?
#
loop_
_entity_poly.entity_id
_entity_poly.type
_entity_poly.pdbx_seq_one_letter_code
_entity_poly.pdbx_strand_id
1 'polypeptide(L)' 'MKNVLEGKGRILLRKSGTEPLIRVMVECQDAELAQQCAEEIAEAVKKIN' A
#
# COMPACT_ATOMS: atom_id res chain seq x y z
N MET A 1 0.59 11.64 2.95
CA MET A 1 1.56 10.51 2.84
C MET A 1 3.03 10.88 2.70
N LYS A 2 3.46 12.05 2.19
CA LYS A 2 4.91 12.31 2.05
C LYS A 2 5.63 12.13 3.40
N ASN A 3 6.53 11.16 3.44
CA ASN A 3 7.44 10.82 4.54
C ASN A 3 6.85 10.00 5.70
N VAL A 4 5.61 9.52 5.60
CA VAL A 4 4.98 8.70 6.65
C VAL A 4 5.72 7.38 6.90
N LEU A 5 6.37 6.81 5.88
CA LEU A 5 7.13 5.55 6.00
C LEU A 5 8.65 5.74 5.88
N GLU A 6 9.14 6.97 5.80
CA GLU A 6 10.55 7.26 5.55
C GLU A 6 11.45 6.64 6.64
N GLY A 7 12.36 5.76 6.22
CA GLY A 7 13.27 5.04 7.11
C GLY A 7 12.63 4.00 8.05
N LYS A 8 11.30 3.85 8.04
CA LYS A 8 10.57 3.01 9.01
C LYS A 8 9.54 2.06 8.40
N GLY A 9 9.43 2.01 7.08
CA GLY A 9 8.53 1.09 6.39
C GLY A 9 8.79 0.97 4.90
N ARG A 10 8.06 0.08 4.24
CA ARG A 10 8.14 -0.18 2.80
C ARG A 10 6.75 -0.40 2.22
N ILE A 11 6.62 -0.10 0.93
CA ILE A 11 5.42 -0.34 0.14
C ILE A 11 5.79 -1.29 -1.00
N LEU A 12 4.96 -2.30 -1.23
CA LEU A 12 5.04 -3.19 -2.39
C LEU A 12 3.72 -3.10 -3.18
N LEU A 13 3.84 -2.75 -4.46
CA LEU A 13 2.75 -2.77 -5.43
C LEU A 13 3.07 -3.79 -6.52
N ARG A 14 2.13 -4.70 -6.79
CA ARG A 14 2.25 -5.65 -7.91
C ARG A 14 0.90 -5.94 -8.55
N LYS A 15 0.88 -6.13 -9.87
CA LYS A 15 -0.26 -6.74 -10.55
C LYS A 15 -0.35 -8.22 -10.17
N SER A 16 -1.55 -8.74 -10.00
CA SER A 16 -1.76 -10.19 -9.87
C SER A 16 -1.60 -10.86 -11.23
N GLY A 17 -0.92 -12.01 -11.27
CA GLY A 17 -0.72 -12.79 -12.50
C GLY A 17 -1.87 -13.75 -12.81
N THR A 18 -2.76 -13.98 -11.85
CA THR A 18 -3.85 -14.96 -11.93
C THR A 18 -5.23 -14.34 -11.75
N GLU A 19 -5.30 -13.07 -11.36
CA GLU A 19 -6.55 -12.36 -11.06
C GLU A 19 -6.47 -10.93 -11.61
N PRO A 20 -7.59 -10.31 -12.03
CA PRO A 20 -7.60 -8.94 -12.55
C PRO A 20 -7.57 -7.91 -11.42
N LEU A 21 -6.55 -7.96 -10.56
CA LEU A 21 -6.40 -7.06 -9.42
C LEU A 21 -4.95 -6.61 -9.19
N ILE A 22 -4.80 -5.50 -8.47
CA ILE A 22 -3.51 -4.99 -7.98
C ILE A 22 -3.40 -5.33 -6.49
N ARG A 23 -2.27 -5.89 -6.09
CA ARG A 23 -1.95 -6.18 -4.69
C ARG A 23 -1.14 -5.03 -4.12
N VAL A 24 -1.60 -4.50 -2.99
CA VAL A 24 -0.96 -3.46 -2.19
C VAL A 24 -0.52 -4.09 -0.88
N MET A 25 0.73 -3.89 -0.48
CA MET A 25 1.25 -4.29 0.81
C MET A 25 2.08 -3.16 1.40
N VAL A 26 1.89 -2.91 2.69
CA VAL A 26 2.66 -1.95 3.46
C VAL A 26 3.20 -2.65 4.70
N GLU A 27 4.48 -2.47 4.98
CA GLU A 27 5.11 -2.94 6.22
C GLU A 27 5.72 -1.76 6.97
N CYS A 28 5.51 -1.69 8.28
CA CYS A 28 6.22 -0.83 9.22
C CYS A 28 6.04 -1.36 10.66
N GLN A 29 6.66 -0.72 11.65
CA GLN A 29 6.56 -1.15 13.06
C GLN A 29 5.15 -0.98 13.65
N ASP A 30 4.38 -0.04 13.14
CA ASP A 30 3.05 0.30 13.64
C ASP A 30 1.99 -0.34 12.72
N ALA A 31 1.27 -1.33 13.26
CA ALA A 31 0.27 -2.08 12.48
C ALA A 31 -0.91 -1.22 12.03
N GLU A 32 -1.35 -0.27 12.86
CA GLU A 32 -2.46 0.61 12.52
C GLU A 32 -2.05 1.58 11.41
N LEU A 33 -0.84 2.13 11.51
CA LEU A 33 -0.26 2.96 10.45
C LEU A 33 -0.08 2.19 9.13
N ALA A 34 0.40 0.95 9.21
CA ALA A 34 0.57 0.09 8.03
C ALA A 34 -0.77 -0.15 7.33
N GLN A 35 -1.81 -0.46 8.11
CA GLN A 35 -3.17 -0.69 7.60
C GLN A 35 -3.74 0.58 6.94
N GLN A 36 -3.68 1.72 7.63
CA GLN A 36 -4.15 3.01 7.10
C GLN A 36 -3.46 3.37 5.79
N CYS A 37 -2.13 3.22 5.73
CA CYS A 37 -1.37 3.49 4.50
C CYS A 37 -1.78 2.54 3.37
N ALA A 38 -1.97 1.24 3.66
CA ALA A 38 -2.37 0.26 2.65
C ALA A 38 -3.75 0.59 2.07
N GLU A 39 -4.71 0.98 2.90
CA GLU A 39 -6.06 1.39 2.49
C GLU A 39 -6.03 2.66 1.64
N GLU A 40 -5.33 3.70 2.08
CA GLU A 40 -5.22 4.95 1.31
C GLU A 40 -4.59 4.71 -0.08
N ILE A 41 -3.55 3.88 -0.16
CA ILE A 41 -2.89 3.54 -1.43
C ILE A 41 -3.84 2.71 -2.31
N ALA A 42 -4.55 1.73 -1.75
CA ALA A 42 -5.52 0.93 -2.50
C ALA A 42 -6.63 1.80 -3.09
N GLU A 43 -7.17 2.74 -2.33
CA GLU A 43 -8.17 3.70 -2.81
C GLU A 43 -7.62 4.63 -3.90
N ALA A 44 -6.37 5.09 -3.78
CA ALA A 44 -5.73 5.87 -4.83
C ALA A 44 -5.56 5.07 -6.13
N VAL A 45 -5.14 3.81 -6.03
CA VAL A 45 -4.98 2.90 -7.19
C VAL A 45 -6.33 2.64 -7.87
N LYS A 46 -7.40 2.40 -7.12
CA LYS A 46 -8.76 2.20 -7.68
C LYS A 46 -9.25 3.39 -8.51
N LYS A 47 -8.79 4.61 -8.24
CA LYS A 47 -9.22 5.82 -8.99
C LYS A 47 -8.52 5.99 -10.35
N ILE A 48 -7.40 5.30 -10.56
CA ILE A 48 -6.56 5.43 -11.77
C ILE A 48 -6.81 4.26 -12.74
N ASN A 49 -7.48 3.22 -12.26
CA ASN A 49 -7.76 1.97 -12.98
C ASN A 49 -9.22 1.92 -13.46
#